data_AF-C0CVA0-F1
#
_entry.id   AF-C0CVA0-F1
#
_cell.length_a   1.000
_cell.length_b   1.000
_cell.length_c   1.000
_cell.angle_alpha   90.00
_cell.angle_beta   90.00
_cell.angle_gamma   90.00
#
_symmetry.space_group_name_H-M   'P 1'
#
loop_
_entity.id
_entity.type
_entity.pdbx_description
1 polymer ?
#
loop_
_entity_poly.entity_id
_entity_poly.type
_entity_poly.pdbx_seq_one_letter_code
_entity_poly.pdbx_strand_id
1 'polypeptide(L)'
;MGKLNFRLLNADEIDCRVATVTANGVSLLLYKDARVDQNILDETVGPMGWQRRHCRENANCIVSIWDDDKGQWIEKEDTGTESNTEKEKGLASDSFKRACFNWGIGRELYTAPFIWVSNKDCEICENGDRNGNRKKYGCNDRFYVSKIGYDANRNISCLEIKRRKNNRVVYKLGQQQEQPEEPR
;
A
#
# COMPACT_ATOMS: atom_id res chain seq x y z
N MET A 1 1.58 23.49 20.58
CA MET A 1 2.03 22.91 19.28
C MET A 1 0.94 23.13 18.21
N GLY A 2 1.31 23.34 16.94
CA GLY A 2 0.31 23.37 15.85
C GLY A 2 -0.43 22.04 15.73
N LYS A 3 -1.66 22.02 15.21
CA LYS A 3 -2.43 20.78 15.02
C LYS A 3 -1.62 19.78 14.18
N LEU A 4 -1.24 18.64 14.76
CA LEU A 4 -0.51 17.58 14.06
C LEU A 4 -1.28 17.18 12.80
N ASN A 5 -0.66 17.33 11.63
CA ASN A 5 -1.30 17.08 10.35
C ASN A 5 -0.32 16.45 9.37
N PHE A 6 -0.50 15.16 9.12
CA PHE A 6 0.25 14.45 8.08
C PHE A 6 -0.35 14.71 6.71
N ARG A 7 0.51 15.02 5.73
CA ARG A 7 0.10 15.14 4.33
C ARG A 7 -0.40 13.80 3.77
N LEU A 8 -1.04 13.88 2.61
CA LEU A 8 -1.43 12.70 1.84
C LEU A 8 -0.25 12.19 1.01
N LEU A 9 -0.33 10.91 0.61
CA LEU A 9 0.67 10.26 -0.21
C LEU A 9 0.70 10.84 -1.63
N ASN A 10 1.90 10.98 -2.17
CA ASN A 10 2.12 11.29 -3.58
C ASN A 10 2.02 10.01 -4.42
N ALA A 11 1.82 10.16 -5.74
CA ALA A 11 1.68 9.03 -6.64
C ALA A 11 2.91 8.09 -6.64
N ASP A 12 4.12 8.67 -6.53
CA ASP A 12 5.39 7.96 -6.49
C ASP A 12 5.71 7.28 -5.14
N GLU A 13 4.92 7.57 -4.11
CA GLU A 13 5.01 6.94 -2.78
C GLU A 13 4.07 5.72 -2.65
N ILE A 14 3.30 5.40 -3.70
CA ILE A 14 2.31 4.33 -3.72
C ILE A 14 2.73 3.25 -4.72
N ASP A 15 3.03 2.09 -4.17
CA ASP A 15 3.29 0.88 -4.93
C ASP A 15 1.98 0.14 -5.26
N CYS A 16 1.98 -0.53 -6.42
CA CYS A 16 0.91 -1.42 -6.86
C CYS A 16 1.36 -2.88 -6.70
N ARG A 17 0.70 -3.64 -5.82
CA ARG A 17 0.93 -5.08 -5.64
C ARG A 17 -0.11 -5.89 -6.38
N VAL A 18 0.32 -6.86 -7.17
CA VAL A 18 -0.58 -7.90 -7.69
C VAL A 18 -1.06 -8.78 -6.53
N ALA A 19 -2.37 -8.81 -6.30
CA ALA A 19 -2.99 -9.56 -5.21
C ALA A 19 -3.56 -10.89 -5.68
N THR A 20 -4.33 -10.88 -6.77
CA THR A 20 -4.88 -12.09 -7.40
C THR A 20 -4.56 -12.08 -8.87
N VAL A 21 -4.29 -13.25 -9.43
CA VAL A 21 -4.09 -13.47 -10.85
C VAL A 21 -5.05 -14.55 -11.32
N THR A 22 -5.81 -14.28 -12.39
CA THR A 22 -6.68 -15.24 -13.07
C THR A 22 -6.39 -15.24 -14.57
N ALA A 23 -7.06 -16.12 -15.32
CA ALA A 23 -7.00 -16.09 -16.78
C ALA A 23 -7.47 -14.74 -17.38
N ASN A 24 -8.34 -14.03 -16.66
CA ASN A 24 -9.04 -12.84 -17.14
C ASN A 24 -8.34 -11.53 -16.76
N GLY A 25 -7.34 -11.58 -15.87
CA GLY A 25 -6.63 -10.38 -15.43
C GLY A 25 -6.05 -10.49 -14.03
N VAL A 26 -5.74 -9.33 -13.46
CA VAL A 26 -5.18 -9.20 -12.11
C VAL A 26 -5.95 -8.17 -11.29
N SER A 27 -6.04 -8.42 -9.98
CA SER A 27 -6.40 -7.40 -9.00
C SER A 27 -5.13 -6.77 -8.42
N LEU A 28 -5.17 -5.45 -8.21
CA LEU A 28 -4.07 -4.70 -7.60
C LEU A 28 -4.48 -4.17 -6.23
N LEU A 29 -3.51 -4.15 -5.31
CA LEU A 29 -3.60 -3.46 -4.02
C LEU A 29 -2.61 -2.30 -4.01
N LEU A 30 -3.02 -1.18 -3.43
CA LEU A 30 -2.15 -0.05 -3.18
C LEU A 30 -1.49 -0.20 -1.81
N TYR A 31 -0.17 -0.01 -1.74
CA TYR A 31 0.56 0.01 -0.49
C TYR A 31 1.70 1.03 -0.55
N LYS A 32 2.26 1.38 0.60
CA LYS A 32 3.48 2.19 0.71
C LYS A 32 4.60 1.39 1.35
N ASP A 33 5.82 1.79 1.07
CA ASP A 33 6.99 1.30 1.79
C ASP A 33 7.20 2.06 3.11
N ALA A 34 8.07 1.54 3.96
CA ALA A 34 8.37 2.13 5.27
C ALA A 34 9.21 3.43 5.20
N ARG A 35 9.84 3.74 4.06
CA ARG A 35 10.60 4.99 3.88
C ARG A 35 9.64 6.17 3.71
N VAL A 36 8.49 5.95 3.08
CA VAL A 36 7.41 6.94 2.99
C VAL A 36 6.96 7.40 4.39
N ASP A 37 6.76 6.47 5.33
CA ASP A 37 6.43 6.81 6.71
C ASP A 37 7.52 7.64 7.40
N GLN A 38 8.79 7.26 7.23
CA GLN A 38 9.94 7.98 7.79
C GLN A 38 10.01 9.42 7.26
N ASN A 39 9.90 9.58 5.94
CA ASN A 39 9.91 10.89 5.29
C ASN A 39 8.77 11.77 5.81
N ILE A 40 7.55 11.23 5.88
CA ILE A 40 6.38 11.99 6.35
C ILE A 40 6.52 12.36 7.84
N LEU A 41 7.09 11.49 8.67
CA LEU A 41 7.39 11.81 10.07
C LEU A 41 8.44 12.93 10.16
N ASP A 42 9.55 12.81 9.43
CA ASP A 42 10.61 13.83 9.40
C ASP A 42 10.10 15.19 8.91
N GLU A 43 9.28 15.20 7.85
CA GLU A 43 8.67 16.40 7.31
C GLU A 43 7.68 17.06 8.29
N THR A 44 6.97 16.26 9.09
CA THR A 44 5.87 16.76 9.93
C THR A 44 6.34 17.18 11.33
N VAL A 45 7.21 16.39 11.95
CA VAL A 45 7.66 16.60 13.34
C VAL A 45 9.17 16.73 13.49
N GLY A 46 9.93 16.67 12.38
CA GLY A 46 11.39 16.68 12.39
C GLY A 46 11.99 15.33 12.79
N PRO A 47 13.24 15.04 12.38
CA PRO A 47 13.90 13.76 12.64
C PRO A 47 14.12 13.47 14.13
N MET A 48 14.06 14.50 14.98
CA MET A 48 14.16 14.35 16.44
C MET A 48 12.80 14.36 17.15
N GLY A 49 11.71 14.64 16.43
CA GLY A 49 10.35 14.75 17.00
C GLY A 49 9.58 13.43 17.02
N TRP A 50 10.19 12.34 16.53
CA TRP A 50 9.63 11.00 16.59
C TRP A 50 10.69 9.97 16.94
N GLN A 51 10.23 8.84 17.49
CA GLN A 51 11.06 7.67 17.73
C GLN A 51 10.25 6.40 17.49
N ARG A 52 10.95 5.27 17.31
CA ARG A 52 10.32 3.95 17.20
C ARG A 52 11.04 2.91 18.04
N ARG A 53 10.30 1.92 18.50
CA ARG A 53 10.85 0.73 19.18
C ARG A 53 10.08 -0.52 18.79
N HIS A 54 10.79 -1.63 18.63
CA HIS A 54 10.17 -2.95 18.48
C HIS A 54 10.04 -3.65 19.82
N CYS A 55 8.94 -4.38 19.98
CA CYS A 55 8.67 -5.22 21.13
C CYS A 55 8.00 -6.53 20.68
N ARG A 56 7.81 -7.47 21.62
CA ARG A 56 7.20 -8.80 21.35
C ARG A 56 7.87 -9.51 20.17
N GLU A 57 9.19 -9.73 20.27
CA GLU A 57 9.97 -10.43 19.23
C GLU A 57 9.83 -9.82 17.83
N ASN A 58 9.87 -8.48 17.76
CA ASN A 58 9.66 -7.68 16.54
C ASN A 58 8.27 -7.77 15.91
N ALA A 59 7.32 -8.48 16.53
CA ALA A 59 5.94 -8.54 16.06
C ALA A 59 5.23 -7.20 16.17
N ASN A 60 5.56 -6.40 17.18
CA ASN A 60 4.96 -5.10 17.42
C ASN A 60 5.96 -3.97 17.21
N CYS A 61 5.45 -2.82 16.78
CA CYS A 61 6.20 -1.58 16.72
C CYS A 61 5.41 -0.49 17.44
N ILE A 62 6.12 0.26 18.29
CA ILE A 62 5.64 1.48 18.91
C ILE A 62 6.28 2.64 18.15
N VAL A 63 5.45 3.57 17.67
CA VAL A 63 5.90 4.86 17.12
C VAL A 63 5.41 5.94 18.06
N SER A 64 6.36 6.74 18.55
CA SER A 64 6.09 7.79 19.53
C SER A 64 6.45 9.14 18.97
N ILE A 65 5.61 10.15 19.21
CA ILE A 65 5.81 11.54 18.80
C ILE A 65 5.88 12.40 20.05
N TRP A 66 6.82 13.34 20.09
CA TRP A 66 6.98 14.26 21.21
C TRP A 66 5.86 15.30 21.20
N ASP A 67 5.18 15.45 22.33
CA ASP A 67 4.16 16.47 22.57
C ASP A 67 4.76 17.53 23.49
N ASP A 68 5.16 18.68 22.91
CA ASP A 68 5.77 19.79 23.65
C ASP A 68 4.85 20.38 24.73
N ASP A 69 3.55 20.41 24.46
CA ASP A 69 2.58 21.01 25.39
C ASP A 69 2.41 20.13 26.64
N LYS A 70 2.55 18.81 26.49
CA LYS A 70 2.50 17.85 27.59
C LYS A 70 3.87 17.45 28.15
N GLY A 71 4.96 17.78 27.46
CA GLY A 71 6.31 17.36 27.81
C GLY A 71 6.50 15.84 27.86
N GLN A 72 5.86 15.10 26.95
CA GLN A 72 5.94 13.64 26.95
C GLN A 72 5.89 13.03 25.54
N TRP A 73 6.38 11.79 25.42
CA TRP A 73 6.20 10.96 24.24
C TRP A 73 4.81 10.35 24.24
N ILE A 74 4.01 10.64 23.22
CA ILE A 74 2.73 9.97 23.00
C ILE A 74 2.99 8.77 22.11
N GLU A 75 2.53 7.59 22.52
CA GLU A 75 2.84 6.32 21.87
C GLU A 75 1.64 5.75 21.11
N LYS A 76 1.89 5.14 19.94
CA LYS A 76 0.92 4.28 19.27
C LYS A 76 1.61 3.00 18.83
N GLU A 77 0.94 1.88 19.08
CA GLU A 77 1.45 0.54 18.81
C GLU A 77 0.58 -0.18 17.79
N ASP A 78 1.18 -1.01 16.94
CA ASP A 78 0.45 -2.00 16.16
C ASP A 78 1.31 -3.26 15.92
N THR A 79 0.65 -4.35 15.51
CA THR A 79 1.27 -5.63 15.20
C THR A 79 1.44 -5.81 13.69
N GLY A 80 2.51 -6.46 13.26
CA GLY A 80 2.79 -6.76 11.86
C GLY A 80 2.38 -8.18 11.48
N THR A 81 2.48 -8.49 10.18
CA THR A 81 2.38 -9.85 9.65
C THR A 81 3.67 -10.25 8.92
N GLU A 82 4.10 -11.50 9.08
CA GLU A 82 5.27 -12.04 8.38
C GLU A 82 5.14 -11.96 6.85
N SER A 83 6.27 -11.74 6.18
CA SER A 83 6.34 -11.90 4.71
C SER A 83 6.76 -13.31 4.30
N ASN A 84 6.50 -13.69 3.05
CA ASN A 84 6.85 -15.02 2.53
C ASN A 84 8.35 -15.19 2.17
N THR A 85 9.13 -14.11 2.09
CA THR A 85 10.51 -14.14 1.57
C THR A 85 11.54 -13.78 2.65
N GLU A 86 11.24 -12.77 3.47
CA GLU A 86 12.09 -12.34 4.59
C GLU A 86 11.16 -12.12 5.79
N LYS A 87 10.83 -13.20 6.50
CA LYS A 87 9.78 -13.21 7.53
C LYS A 87 9.96 -12.11 8.57
N GLU A 88 11.11 -12.08 9.23
CA GLU A 88 11.42 -11.15 10.32
C GLU A 88 11.45 -9.68 9.86
N LYS A 89 12.10 -9.40 8.72
CA LYS A 89 12.16 -8.04 8.15
C LYS A 89 10.77 -7.58 7.70
N GLY A 90 9.99 -8.49 7.13
CA GLY A 90 8.60 -8.26 6.74
C GLY A 90 7.74 -7.89 7.95
N LEU A 91 7.83 -8.68 9.02
CA LEU A 91 7.12 -8.47 10.28
C LEU A 91 7.45 -7.11 10.91
N ALA A 92 8.74 -6.78 11.04
CA ALA A 92 9.19 -5.52 11.61
C ALA A 92 8.79 -4.30 10.75
N SER A 93 8.85 -4.42 9.43
CA SER A 93 8.45 -3.32 8.54
C SER A 93 6.93 -3.12 8.52
N ASP A 94 6.17 -4.21 8.55
CA ASP A 94 4.71 -4.16 8.55
C ASP A 94 4.17 -3.55 9.86
N SER A 95 4.67 -3.99 11.01
CA SER A 95 4.30 -3.43 12.31
C SER A 95 4.59 -1.92 12.39
N PHE A 96 5.74 -1.46 11.88
CA PHE A 96 6.06 -0.03 11.82
C PHE A 96 5.08 0.77 10.96
N LYS A 97 4.79 0.30 9.74
CA LYS A 97 3.82 0.98 8.85
C LYS A 97 2.43 1.06 9.48
N ARG A 98 2.03 0.03 10.23
CA ARG A 98 0.73 -0.04 10.92
C ARG A 98 0.68 0.87 12.16
N ALA A 99 1.77 0.97 12.92
CA ALA A 99 1.88 1.96 13.99
C ALA A 99 1.79 3.41 13.44
N CYS A 100 2.41 3.69 12.29
CA CYS A 100 2.28 4.98 11.59
C CYS A 100 0.85 5.24 11.07
N PHE A 101 0.13 4.20 10.65
CA PHE A 101 -1.28 4.31 10.29
C PHE A 101 -2.15 4.77 11.47
N ASN A 102 -1.84 4.33 12.69
CA ASN A 102 -2.53 4.79 13.90
C ASN A 102 -2.32 6.30 14.13
N TRP A 103 -1.22 6.88 13.64
CA TRP A 103 -0.97 8.32 13.63
C TRP A 103 -1.73 9.10 12.55
N GLY A 104 -2.15 8.44 11.47
CA GLY A 104 -2.84 9.10 10.35
C GLY A 104 -2.16 8.90 9.00
N ILE A 105 -0.96 8.30 8.97
CA ILE A 105 -0.15 8.22 7.75
C ILE A 105 -0.67 7.10 6.84
N GLY A 106 -1.03 7.45 5.60
CA GLY A 106 -1.49 6.49 4.57
C GLY A 106 -2.88 5.92 4.81
N ARG A 107 -3.73 6.55 5.62
CA ARG A 107 -5.13 6.11 5.84
C ARG A 107 -5.96 6.13 4.56
N GLU A 108 -5.64 7.05 3.67
CA GLU A 108 -6.25 7.17 2.35
C GLU A 108 -6.15 5.87 1.52
N LEU A 109 -5.14 5.02 1.74
CA LEU A 109 -4.98 3.77 1.01
C LEU A 109 -6.14 2.79 1.27
N TYR A 110 -6.83 2.91 2.40
CA TYR A 110 -8.01 2.09 2.73
C TYR A 110 -9.29 2.56 2.02
N THR A 111 -9.23 3.70 1.34
CA THR A 111 -10.32 4.22 0.51
C THR A 111 -10.13 3.84 -0.96
N ALA A 112 -9.11 3.03 -1.26
CA ALA A 112 -8.83 2.58 -2.61
C ALA A 112 -10.01 1.73 -3.16
N PRO A 113 -10.44 1.98 -4.40
CA PRO A 113 -11.44 1.18 -5.07
C PRO A 113 -10.92 -0.24 -5.35
N PHE A 114 -11.79 -1.15 -5.78
CA PHE A 114 -11.33 -2.39 -6.40
C PHE A 114 -10.64 -2.06 -7.73
N ILE A 115 -9.36 -2.42 -7.83
CA ILE A 115 -8.54 -2.17 -9.02
C ILE A 115 -8.39 -3.46 -9.80
N TRP A 116 -9.04 -3.53 -10.96
CA TRP A 116 -8.93 -4.64 -11.90
C TRP A 116 -8.15 -4.21 -13.15
N VAL A 117 -7.26 -5.09 -13.62
CA VAL A 117 -6.53 -4.92 -14.88
C VAL A 117 -6.79 -6.15 -15.74
N SER A 118 -7.42 -5.96 -16.89
CA SER A 118 -7.79 -7.06 -17.78
C SER A 118 -6.55 -7.75 -18.38
N ASN A 119 -6.71 -9.01 -18.80
CA ASN A 119 -5.68 -9.72 -19.59
C ASN A 119 -5.38 -9.09 -20.96
N LYS A 120 -6.17 -8.11 -21.43
CA LYS A 120 -5.85 -7.29 -22.62
C LYS A 120 -4.81 -6.21 -22.29
N ASP A 121 -4.65 -5.89 -21.01
CA ASP A 121 -3.81 -4.81 -20.48
C ASP A 121 -2.63 -5.31 -19.63
N CYS A 122 -2.52 -6.63 -19.42
CA CYS A 122 -1.40 -7.26 -18.73
C CYS A 122 -1.03 -8.64 -19.32
N GLU A 123 0.20 -9.07 -19.10
CA GLU A 123 0.72 -10.37 -19.53
C GLU A 123 0.48 -11.42 -18.44
N ILE A 124 -0.51 -12.28 -18.67
CA ILE A 124 -0.81 -13.45 -17.84
C ILE A 124 0.00 -14.66 -18.35
N CYS A 125 0.72 -15.32 -17.45
CA CYS A 125 1.35 -16.61 -17.73
C CYS A 125 0.59 -17.75 -17.05
N GLU A 126 0.43 -18.87 -17.76
CA GLU A 126 -0.11 -20.11 -17.19
C GLU A 126 1.08 -20.93 -16.66
N ASN A 127 1.18 -21.02 -15.34
CA ASN A 127 2.09 -21.91 -14.65
C ASN A 127 1.31 -23.20 -14.33
N GLY A 128 1.66 -24.32 -14.96
CA GLY A 128 1.10 -25.61 -14.57
C GLY A 128 1.43 -25.97 -13.12
N ASP A 129 0.55 -26.69 -12.44
CA ASP A 129 0.93 -27.42 -11.22
C ASP A 129 1.95 -28.53 -11.60
N ARG A 130 2.94 -28.79 -10.73
CA ARG A 130 3.85 -29.95 -10.87
C ARG A 130 3.08 -31.28 -10.95
N ASN A 131 1.85 -31.33 -10.43
CA ASN A 131 0.96 -32.48 -10.46
C ASN A 131 -0.17 -32.42 -11.51
N GLY A 132 -0.19 -31.42 -12.40
CA GLY A 132 -1.11 -31.37 -13.57
C GLY A 132 -2.61 -31.12 -13.28
N ASN A 133 -3.03 -31.01 -12.01
CA ASN A 133 -4.45 -30.98 -11.66
C ASN A 133 -5.09 -29.58 -11.57
N ARG A 134 -4.31 -28.50 -11.52
CA ARG A 134 -4.85 -27.11 -11.50
C ARG A 134 -4.00 -26.15 -12.32
N LYS A 135 -4.67 -25.32 -13.14
CA LYS A 135 -4.06 -24.16 -13.80
C LYS A 135 -3.75 -23.09 -12.76
N LYS A 136 -2.49 -22.68 -12.63
CA LYS A 136 -2.09 -21.54 -11.80
C LYS A 136 -1.68 -20.40 -12.72
N TYR A 137 -2.17 -19.19 -12.47
CA TYR A 137 -1.81 -18.04 -13.26
C TYR A 137 -0.75 -17.19 -12.55
N GLY A 138 0.13 -16.56 -13.32
CA GLY A 138 1.09 -15.56 -12.86
C GLY A 138 1.03 -14.30 -13.72
N CYS A 139 1.57 -13.20 -13.19
CA CYS A 139 1.71 -11.94 -13.92
C CYS A 139 3.02 -11.30 -13.49
N ASN A 140 3.93 -11.10 -14.46
CA ASN A 140 5.25 -10.51 -14.22
C ASN A 140 5.27 -9.00 -14.47
N ASP A 141 4.13 -8.43 -14.84
CA ASP A 141 4.02 -7.00 -15.07
C ASP A 141 4.14 -6.21 -13.78
N ARG A 142 4.78 -5.05 -13.92
CA ARG A 142 4.87 -4.04 -12.86
C ARG A 142 3.93 -2.91 -13.20
N PHE A 143 3.23 -2.43 -12.18
CA PHE A 143 2.29 -1.33 -12.26
C PHE A 143 2.76 -0.19 -11.36
N TYR A 144 2.37 1.03 -11.68
CA TYR A 144 2.66 2.19 -10.84
C TYR A 144 1.51 3.20 -10.91
N VAL A 145 1.29 3.89 -9.81
CA VAL A 145 0.34 5.01 -9.76
C VAL A 145 0.99 6.19 -10.50
N SER A 146 0.33 6.65 -11.54
CA SER A 146 0.79 7.77 -12.37
C SER A 146 0.06 9.08 -12.05
N LYS A 147 -1.13 8.98 -11.44
CA LYS A 147 -1.88 10.12 -10.92
C LYS A 147 -2.71 9.68 -9.72
N ILE A 148 -2.75 10.51 -8.70
CA ILE A 148 -3.64 10.35 -7.56
C ILE A 148 -4.24 11.70 -7.16
N GLY A 149 -5.46 11.68 -6.62
CA GLY A 149 -6.13 12.84 -6.06
C GLY A 149 -7.10 12.43 -4.96
N TYR A 150 -7.42 13.38 -4.09
CA TYR A 150 -8.18 13.14 -2.87
C TYR A 150 -9.32 14.14 -2.70
N ASP A 151 -10.43 13.72 -2.09
CA ASP A 151 -11.53 14.61 -1.72
C ASP A 151 -11.28 15.35 -0.39
N ALA A 152 -12.25 16.19 0.03
CA ALA A 152 -12.17 16.92 1.29
C ALA A 152 -12.13 16.02 2.54
N ASN A 153 -12.59 14.78 2.41
CA ASN A 153 -12.56 13.76 3.47
C ASN A 153 -11.29 12.89 3.40
N ARG A 154 -10.32 13.23 2.54
CA ARG A 154 -9.09 12.48 2.31
C ARG A 154 -9.28 11.10 1.67
N ASN A 155 -10.43 10.84 1.05
CA ASN A 155 -10.66 9.63 0.27
C ASN A 155 -10.04 9.79 -1.13
N ILE A 156 -9.57 8.69 -1.72
CA ILE A 156 -9.09 8.65 -3.10
C ILE A 156 -10.25 8.98 -4.04
N SER A 157 -10.14 10.12 -4.73
CA SER A 157 -11.14 10.61 -5.69
C SER A 157 -10.65 10.58 -7.13
N CYS A 158 -9.34 10.44 -7.35
CA CYS A 158 -8.72 10.24 -8.66
C CYS A 158 -7.60 9.21 -8.54
N LEU A 159 -7.55 8.24 -9.45
CA LEU A 159 -6.49 7.23 -9.51
C LEU A 159 -6.25 6.82 -10.96
N GLU A 160 -5.02 6.93 -11.45
CA GLU A 160 -4.57 6.42 -12.75
C GLU A 160 -3.36 5.50 -12.56
N ILE A 161 -3.47 4.25 -13.00
CA ILE A 161 -2.38 3.27 -12.92
C ILE A 161 -1.90 2.95 -14.33
N LYS A 162 -0.56 2.90 -14.48
CA LYS A 162 0.11 2.54 -15.72
C LYS A 162 0.88 1.25 -15.57
N ARG A 163 0.95 0.49 -16.66
CA ARG A 163 1.86 -0.64 -16.82
C ARG A 163 3.25 -0.13 -17.14
N ARG A 164 4.27 -0.58 -16.40
CA ARG A 164 5.63 -0.05 -16.50
C ARG A 164 6.34 -0.40 -17.80
N LYS A 165 6.04 -1.56 -18.40
CA LYS A 165 6.69 -2.04 -19.64
C LYS A 165 6.48 -1.10 -20.83
N ASN A 166 5.31 -0.48 -20.95
CA ASN A 166 4.92 0.33 -22.11
C ASN A 166 4.28 1.67 -21.75
N ASN A 167 4.23 2.04 -20.46
CA ASN A 167 3.58 3.25 -19.94
C ASN A 167 2.10 3.42 -20.35
N ARG A 168 1.43 2.33 -20.75
CA ARG A 168 0.00 2.35 -21.08
C ARG A 168 -0.81 2.48 -19.80
N VAL A 169 -1.84 3.32 -19.83
CA VAL A 169 -2.86 3.40 -18.77
C VAL A 169 -3.66 2.11 -18.79
N VAL A 170 -3.74 1.43 -17.64
CA VAL A 170 -4.45 0.15 -17.48
C VAL A 170 -5.62 0.24 -16.50
N TYR A 171 -5.70 1.32 -15.73
CA TYR A 171 -6.82 1.59 -14.82
C TYR A 171 -7.00 3.09 -14.62
N LYS A 172 -8.27 3.52 -14.59
CA LYS A 172 -8.70 4.87 -14.22
C LYS A 172 -9.94 4.80 -13.34
N LEU A 173 -9.90 5.41 -12.16
CA LEU A 173 -11.07 5.52 -11.29
C LEU A 173 -12.18 6.30 -11.99
N GLY A 174 -13.40 5.75 -11.97
CA GLY A 174 -14.60 6.36 -12.57
C GLY A 174 -14.83 6.03 -14.05
N GLN A 175 -13.93 5.29 -14.71
CA GLN A 175 -14.22 4.70 -16.02
C GLN A 175 -14.80 3.30 -15.82
N GLN A 176 -15.98 3.02 -16.41
CA GLN A 176 -16.55 1.68 -16.42
C GLN A 176 -15.57 0.74 -17.14
N GLN A 177 -14.96 -0.17 -16.39
CA GLN A 177 -14.35 -1.35 -16.97
C GLN A 177 -15.46 -2.37 -17.20
N GLU A 178 -15.59 -2.87 -18.43
CA GLU A 178 -16.45 -4.02 -18.74
C GLU A 178 -16.05 -5.18 -17.81
N GLN A 179 -16.89 -5.46 -16.81
CA GLN A 179 -16.71 -6.65 -15.98
C GLN A 179 -17.00 -7.87 -16.87
N PRO A 180 -16.13 -8.89 -16.91
CA PRO A 180 -16.51 -10.17 -17.50
C PRO A 180 -17.67 -10.74 -16.67
N GLU A 181 -18.79 -11.07 -17.30
CA GLU A 181 -19.90 -11.78 -16.65
C GLU A 181 -19.37 -13.04 -15.96
N GLU A 182 -19.75 -13.24 -14.70
CA GLU A 182 -19.51 -14.50 -14.02
C GLU A 182 -20.20 -15.63 -14.79
N PRO A 183 -19.50 -16.71 -15.16
CA PRO A 183 -20.16 -17.88 -15.72
C PRO A 183 -21.09 -18.48 -14.64
N ARG A 184 -22.38 -18.59 -14.97
CA ARG A 184 -23.39 -19.32 -14.19
C ARG A 184 -23.08 -20.81 -14.12
#